data_AF-K2DC48-F1
#
_entry.id   AF-K2DC48-F1
#
_cell.length_a   1.000
_cell.length_b   1.000
_cell.length_c   1.000
_cell.angle_alpha   90.00
_cell.angle_beta   90.00
_cell.angle_gamma   90.00
#
_symmetry.space_group_name_H-M   'P 1'
#
loop_
_entity.id
_entity.type
_entity.pdbx_description
1 polymer ?
#
loop_
_entity_poly.entity_id
_entity_poly.type
_entity_poly.pdbx_seq_one_letter_code
_entity_poly.pdbx_strand_id
1 'polypeptide(L)'
;MPRFKLLVFANARALLISYEFIDHSKTKKSMNNKLQAKRTHNFFGFTLIELIIAITIVGIIAAIGFLSYSQSQIVARDSKRKQDLQEIAKALQLYYGDFRQFPCTNSWQHSSSTAGTVWITNDTAVCNNTAPSLSSSYISNLPNDPTSNTTGNPTSENVMGYHYWSSACGGIPAGQYYVLATQLENRSDPDRNELKPNRWCDDTLFYGAGATVAFPAYTYTVVGGR
;
A
#
# COMPACT_ATOMS: atom_id res chain seq x y z
N MET A 1 24.64 3.72 10.39
CA MET A 1 24.77 5.19 10.47
C MET A 1 24.04 5.69 11.71
N PRO A 2 24.74 6.29 12.70
CA PRO A 2 24.05 7.27 13.55
C PRO A 2 24.99 8.42 13.98
N ARG A 3 24.82 9.61 13.40
CA ARG A 3 25.40 10.86 13.91
C ARG A 3 24.48 12.03 13.58
N PHE A 4 23.34 12.14 14.27
CA PHE A 4 22.44 13.31 14.12
C PHE A 4 21.69 13.68 15.42
N LYS A 5 22.30 13.47 16.59
CA LYS A 5 21.76 13.94 17.87
C LYS A 5 22.84 14.68 18.66
N LEU A 6 23.24 15.89 18.27
CA LEU A 6 23.98 16.78 19.19
C LEU A 6 24.14 18.25 18.75
N LEU A 7 23.13 18.93 18.19
CA LEU A 7 23.34 20.33 17.75
C LEU A 7 22.14 21.27 17.90
N VAL A 8 21.29 21.08 18.93
CA VAL A 8 20.13 21.99 19.18
C VAL A 8 20.22 22.76 20.51
N PHE A 9 21.20 22.51 21.38
CA PHE A 9 21.22 23.12 22.73
C PHE A 9 22.19 24.30 22.96
N ALA A 10 22.71 24.96 21.91
CA ALA A 10 23.74 25.99 22.09
C ALA A 10 23.25 27.46 22.21
N ASN A 11 21.98 27.78 21.92
CA ASN A 11 21.59 29.19 21.68
C ASN A 11 20.58 29.82 22.67
N ALA A 12 20.47 29.31 23.90
CA ALA A 12 19.54 29.89 24.89
C ALA A 12 20.21 30.79 25.95
N ARG A 13 21.55 30.87 26.01
CA ARG A 13 22.28 31.52 27.12
C ARG A 13 22.79 32.95 26.86
N ALA A 14 22.75 33.42 25.61
CA ALA A 14 23.28 34.74 25.25
C ALA A 14 22.26 35.90 25.35
N LEU A 15 20.97 35.60 25.50
CA LEU A 15 19.89 36.60 25.50
C LEU A 15 19.51 37.13 26.89
N LEU A 16 20.14 36.65 27.97
CA LEU A 16 19.77 37.03 29.34
C LEU A 16 20.60 38.18 29.96
N ILE A 17 21.55 38.78 29.24
CA ILE A 17 22.49 39.77 29.83
C ILE A 17 22.21 41.22 29.39
N SER A 18 21.32 41.47 28.44
CA SER A 18 21.12 42.81 27.87
C SER A 18 20.00 43.66 28.49
N TYR A 19 19.28 43.18 29.51
CA TYR A 19 18.07 43.88 30.00
C TYR A 19 18.17 44.54 31.38
N GLU A 20 19.32 44.52 32.08
CA GLU A 20 19.39 44.99 33.47
C GLU A 20 19.88 46.43 33.72
N PHE A 21 20.10 47.28 32.70
CA PHE A 21 20.63 48.61 32.98
C PHE A 21 20.08 49.68 32.02
N ILE A 22 19.15 50.52 32.53
CA ILE A 22 18.64 51.85 32.10
C ILE A 22 17.28 51.96 32.82
N ASP A 23 16.93 52.91 33.69
CA ASP A 23 17.46 54.19 34.16
C ASP A 23 16.71 54.51 35.48
N HIS A 24 17.37 55.15 36.44
CA HIS A 24 16.83 55.51 37.75
C HIS A 24 16.67 57.04 37.84
N SER A 25 15.63 57.58 37.20
CA SER A 25 15.26 59.00 37.36
C SER A 25 13.96 59.19 38.16
N LYS A 26 14.05 60.16 39.07
CA LYS A 26 13.13 60.49 40.17
C LYS A 26 11.73 60.87 39.68
N THR A 27 10.69 60.61 40.49
CA THR A 27 9.84 61.67 41.10
C THR A 27 8.72 61.07 41.96
N LYS A 28 8.50 61.71 43.12
CA LYS A 28 7.43 61.45 44.10
C LYS A 28 6.30 62.45 43.80
N LYS A 29 5.06 62.01 43.55
CA LYS A 29 3.90 62.92 43.58
C LYS A 29 2.58 62.22 43.98
N SER A 30 2.19 62.53 45.22
CA SER A 30 0.85 62.89 45.71
C SER A 30 -0.41 62.15 45.22
N MET A 31 -0.98 61.39 46.16
CA MET A 31 -2.40 61.25 46.56
C MET A 31 -3.56 61.24 45.54
N ASN A 32 -4.42 60.24 45.78
CA ASN A 32 -5.87 60.17 45.55
C ASN A 32 -6.36 60.20 44.10
N ASN A 33 -6.82 59.05 43.61
CA ASN A 33 -8.18 58.93 43.06
C ASN A 33 -8.56 57.48 42.74
N LYS A 34 -9.76 57.12 43.19
CA LYS A 34 -10.67 56.06 42.70
C LYS A 34 -10.01 54.77 42.21
N LEU A 35 -10.22 53.70 42.97
CA LEU A 35 -10.09 52.30 42.55
C LEU A 35 -11.06 52.00 41.39
N GLN A 36 -10.76 52.50 40.19
CA GLN A 36 -11.23 51.88 38.97
C GLN A 36 -10.17 50.86 38.61
N ALA A 37 -10.42 49.59 38.94
CA ALA A 37 -9.65 48.47 38.43
C ALA A 37 -9.82 48.44 36.91
N LYS A 38 -9.02 49.25 36.22
CA LYS A 38 -8.88 49.25 34.77
C LYS A 38 -8.25 47.89 34.44
N ARG A 39 -9.07 46.91 34.05
CA ARG A 39 -8.58 45.68 33.43
C ARG A 39 -7.75 46.09 32.21
N THR A 40 -6.44 46.14 32.38
CA THR A 40 -5.50 46.28 31.27
C THR A 40 -5.57 44.97 30.51
N HIS A 41 -6.35 44.96 29.43
CA HIS A 41 -6.32 43.88 28.47
C HIS A 41 -4.93 43.92 27.82
N ASN A 42 -3.99 43.13 28.34
CA ASN A 42 -2.72 42.89 27.68
C ASN A 42 -3.03 42.13 26.39
N PHE A 43 -3.28 42.88 25.31
CA PHE A 43 -3.28 42.33 23.97
C PHE A 43 -1.83 42.00 23.61
N PHE A 44 -1.40 40.81 23.98
CA PHE A 44 -0.24 40.18 23.38
C PHE A 44 -0.63 39.77 21.96
N GLY A 45 -0.38 40.67 21.00
CA GLY A 45 -0.51 40.37 19.59
C GLY A 45 0.68 39.54 19.11
N PHE A 46 0.44 38.59 18.21
CA PHE A 46 1.51 37.88 17.51
C PHE A 46 2.31 38.86 16.66
N THR A 47 3.64 38.73 16.69
CA THR A 47 4.51 39.49 15.80
C THR A 47 4.44 38.92 14.37
N LEU A 48 4.66 39.77 13.38
CA LEU A 48 4.73 39.35 11.97
C LEU A 48 5.80 38.28 11.75
N ILE A 49 6.93 38.38 12.47
CA ILE A 49 8.02 37.41 12.38
C ILE A 49 7.64 36.05 12.99
N GLU A 50 6.88 36.02 14.10
CA GLU A 50 6.40 34.77 14.68
C GLU A 50 5.46 34.03 13.73
N LEU A 51 4.57 34.75 13.04
CA LEU A 51 3.68 34.14 12.07
C LEU A 51 4.45 33.59 10.87
N ILE A 52 5.46 34.32 10.38
CA ILE A 52 6.30 33.88 9.25
C ILE A 52 7.14 32.66 9.62
N ILE A 53 7.72 32.61 10.82
CA ILE A 53 8.46 31.43 11.28
C ILE A 53 7.52 30.22 11.43
N ALA A 54 6.29 30.41 11.91
CA ALA A 54 5.33 29.32 12.07
C ALA A 54 4.96 28.68 10.72
N ILE A 55 4.58 29.49 9.72
CA ILE A 55 4.18 28.96 8.40
C ILE A 55 5.36 28.33 7.66
N THR A 56 6.59 28.82 7.86
CA THR A 56 7.78 28.23 7.24
C THR A 56 8.07 26.85 7.81
N ILE A 57 8.00 26.68 9.14
CA ILE A 57 8.19 25.36 9.77
C ILE A 57 7.12 24.37 9.31
N VAL A 58 5.84 24.78 9.31
CA VAL A 58 4.75 23.94 8.82
C VAL A 58 4.95 23.56 7.34
N GLY A 59 5.41 24.50 6.51
CA GLY A 59 5.71 24.25 5.11
C GLY A 59 6.79 23.19 4.89
N ILE A 60 7.88 23.25 5.67
CA ILE A 60 8.97 22.25 5.60
C ILE A 60 8.48 20.86 6.01
N ILE A 61 7.76 20.77 7.13
CA ILE A 61 7.24 19.48 7.61
C ILE A 61 6.20 18.90 6.63
N ALA A 62 5.32 19.74 6.09
CA ALA A 62 4.33 19.32 5.12
C ALA A 62 4.96 18.76 3.84
N ALA A 63 6.02 19.39 3.32
CA ALA A 63 6.71 18.94 2.11
C ALA A 63 7.34 17.54 2.30
N ILE A 64 8.05 17.32 3.40
CA ILE A 64 8.67 16.01 3.71
C ILE A 64 7.60 14.97 4.01
N GLY A 65 6.57 15.35 4.78
CA GLY A 65 5.46 14.47 5.14
C GLY A 65 4.71 13.94 3.91
N PHE A 66 4.51 14.77 2.88
CA PHE A 66 3.79 14.38 1.67
C PHE A 66 4.49 13.24 0.90
N LEU A 67 5.82 13.32 0.73
CA LEU A 67 6.57 12.26 0.04
C LEU A 67 6.51 10.92 0.80
N SER A 68 6.66 10.97 2.13
CA SER A 68 6.57 9.77 2.98
C SER A 68 5.17 9.15 2.98
N TYR A 69 4.13 9.98 2.95
CA TYR A 69 2.74 9.52 2.88
C TYR A 69 2.45 8.77 1.59
N SER A 70 2.88 9.29 0.44
CA SER A 70 2.69 8.64 -0.87
C SER A 70 3.33 7.25 -0.90
N GLN A 71 4.57 7.11 -0.41
CA GLN A 71 5.23 5.81 -0.34
C GLN A 71 4.54 4.84 0.62
N SER A 72 4.05 5.33 1.77
CA SER A 72 3.30 4.49 2.72
C SER A 72 2.01 3.95 2.13
N GLN A 73 1.33 4.74 1.29
CA GLN A 73 0.12 4.32 0.58
C GLN A 73 0.42 3.20 -0.43
N ILE A 74 1.55 3.27 -1.15
CA ILE A 74 2.00 2.21 -2.07
C ILE A 74 2.20 0.89 -1.29
N VAL A 75 2.96 0.94 -0.20
CA VAL A 75 3.24 -0.26 0.63
C VAL A 75 1.96 -0.84 1.23
N ALA A 76 1.02 0.01 1.67
CA ALA A 76 -0.26 -0.44 2.20
C ALA A 76 -1.09 -1.17 1.14
N ARG A 77 -1.16 -0.65 -0.09
CA ARG A 77 -1.87 -1.31 -1.20
C ARG A 77 -1.21 -2.62 -1.61
N ASP A 78 0.11 -2.66 -1.70
CA ASP A 78 0.84 -3.89 -2.00
C ASP A 78 0.66 -4.96 -0.91
N SER A 79 0.66 -4.57 0.36
CA SER A 79 0.35 -5.47 1.48
C SER A 79 -1.06 -6.04 1.35
N LYS A 80 -2.05 -5.19 1.01
CA LYS A 80 -3.42 -5.64 0.75
C LYS A 80 -3.49 -6.62 -0.42
N ARG A 81 -2.82 -6.34 -1.54
CA ARG A 81 -2.76 -7.27 -2.69
C ARG A 81 -2.21 -8.65 -2.29
N LYS A 82 -1.13 -8.66 -1.51
CA LYS A 82 -0.53 -9.91 -1.01
C LYS A 82 -1.49 -10.69 -0.12
N GLN A 83 -2.20 -10.02 0.78
CA GLN A 83 -3.21 -10.63 1.66
C GLN A 83 -4.41 -11.17 0.87
N ASP A 84 -4.93 -10.39 -0.08
CA ASP A 84 -6.06 -10.77 -0.93
C ASP A 84 -5.75 -12.03 -1.74
N LEU A 85 -4.52 -12.13 -2.30
CA LEU A 85 -4.06 -13.35 -2.99
C LEU A 85 -4.00 -14.57 -2.06
N GLN A 86 -3.55 -14.40 -0.82
CA GLN A 86 -3.53 -15.49 0.15
C GLN A 86 -4.94 -15.97 0.52
N GLU A 87 -5.90 -15.05 0.62
CA GLU A 87 -7.30 -15.39 0.88
C GLU A 87 -7.90 -16.18 -0.28
N ILE A 88 -7.68 -15.73 -1.52
CA ILE A 88 -8.10 -16.46 -2.72
C ILE A 88 -7.43 -17.84 -2.78
N ALA A 89 -6.13 -17.93 -2.50
CA ALA A 89 -5.41 -19.20 -2.51
C ALA A 89 -6.00 -20.20 -1.49
N LYS A 90 -6.37 -19.74 -0.28
CA LYS A 90 -7.06 -20.60 0.70
C LYS A 90 -8.43 -21.06 0.20
N ALA A 91 -9.20 -20.18 -0.42
CA ALA A 91 -10.49 -20.53 -1.00
C ALA A 91 -10.36 -21.57 -2.12
N LEU A 92 -9.34 -21.44 -2.98
CA LEU A 92 -9.01 -22.41 -4.03
C LEU A 92 -8.63 -23.78 -3.45
N GLN A 93 -7.92 -23.81 -2.32
CA GLN A 93 -7.60 -25.06 -1.63
C GLN A 93 -8.84 -25.76 -1.07
N LEU A 94 -9.77 -25.01 -0.49
CA LEU A 94 -11.06 -25.56 -0.05
C LEU A 94 -11.85 -26.12 -1.23
N TYR A 95 -11.92 -25.38 -2.33
CA TYR A 95 -12.55 -25.82 -3.58
C TYR A 95 -11.94 -27.13 -4.10
N TYR A 96 -10.60 -27.24 -4.06
CA TYR A 96 -9.91 -28.47 -4.44
C TYR A 96 -10.24 -29.64 -3.51
N GLY A 97 -10.47 -29.39 -2.22
CA GLY A 97 -10.94 -30.39 -1.27
C GLY A 97 -12.24 -31.06 -1.71
N ASP A 98 -13.18 -30.27 -2.23
CA ASP A 98 -14.52 -30.74 -2.61
C ASP A 98 -14.57 -31.36 -4.01
N PHE A 99 -13.85 -30.77 -4.98
CA PHE A 99 -13.94 -31.19 -6.38
C PHE A 99 -12.72 -31.95 -6.90
N ARG A 100 -11.65 -32.04 -6.10
CA ARG A 100 -10.34 -32.64 -6.48
C ARG A 100 -9.70 -31.99 -7.72
N GLN A 101 -10.14 -30.78 -8.03
CA GLN A 101 -9.73 -29.95 -9.15
C GLN A 101 -9.89 -28.49 -8.76
N PHE A 102 -9.07 -27.59 -9.29
CA PHE A 102 -9.26 -26.15 -9.26
C PHE A 102 -10.18 -25.70 -10.40
N PRO A 103 -10.84 -24.52 -10.32
CA PRO A 103 -11.62 -23.98 -11.43
C PRO A 103 -10.75 -23.85 -12.68
N CYS A 104 -11.20 -24.39 -13.80
CA CYS A 104 -10.40 -24.44 -15.01
C CYS A 104 -10.68 -23.25 -15.90
N THR A 105 -9.69 -22.79 -16.64
CA THR A 105 -9.82 -21.62 -17.50
C THR A 105 -9.14 -21.87 -18.85
N ASN A 106 -9.75 -21.33 -19.90
CA ASN A 106 -9.17 -21.31 -21.24
C ASN A 106 -8.36 -20.02 -21.53
N SER A 107 -8.40 -19.07 -20.58
CA SER A 107 -7.85 -17.73 -20.69
C SER A 107 -7.53 -17.16 -19.31
N TRP A 108 -6.81 -16.03 -19.27
CA TRP A 108 -6.56 -15.30 -18.03
C TRP A 108 -7.86 -14.68 -17.53
N GLN A 109 -8.29 -15.14 -16.37
CA GLN A 109 -9.35 -14.48 -15.61
C GLN A 109 -8.74 -13.34 -14.80
N HIS A 110 -9.51 -12.27 -14.58
CA HIS A 110 -9.02 -11.07 -13.91
C HIS A 110 -10.09 -10.47 -13.00
N SER A 111 -9.68 -9.79 -11.94
CA SER A 111 -10.59 -9.07 -11.05
C SER A 111 -11.38 -8.00 -11.80
N SER A 112 -12.65 -7.84 -11.43
CA SER A 112 -13.55 -6.80 -11.97
C SER A 112 -13.43 -5.53 -11.14
N SER A 113 -13.89 -4.38 -11.63
CA SER A 113 -14.12 -3.19 -10.79
C SER A 113 -15.47 -3.23 -10.05
N THR A 114 -16.34 -4.16 -10.41
CA THR A 114 -17.66 -4.34 -9.80
C THR A 114 -17.54 -5.29 -8.61
N ALA A 115 -17.94 -4.81 -7.42
CA ALA A 115 -17.92 -5.61 -6.20
C ALA A 115 -18.89 -6.80 -6.29
N GLY A 116 -18.49 -7.95 -5.77
CA GLY A 116 -19.32 -9.16 -5.75
C GLY A 116 -19.40 -9.91 -7.08
N THR A 117 -18.72 -9.45 -8.13
CA THR A 117 -18.60 -10.21 -9.38
C THR A 117 -17.73 -11.44 -9.17
N VAL A 118 -18.26 -12.62 -9.51
CA VAL A 118 -17.46 -13.84 -9.61
C VAL A 118 -16.59 -13.76 -10.86
N TRP A 119 -15.28 -13.58 -10.67
CA TRP A 119 -14.32 -13.50 -11.77
C TRP A 119 -13.41 -14.73 -11.89
N ILE A 120 -13.42 -15.65 -10.93
CA ILE A 120 -12.79 -16.97 -11.08
C ILE A 120 -13.87 -17.96 -11.52
N THR A 121 -13.98 -18.13 -12.84
CA THR A 121 -14.95 -19.04 -13.45
C THR A 121 -14.37 -20.43 -13.71
N ASN A 122 -15.22 -21.45 -13.71
CA ASN A 122 -14.84 -22.80 -14.15
C ASN A 122 -15.39 -23.05 -15.56
N ASP A 123 -14.48 -23.15 -16.53
CA ASP A 123 -14.77 -23.62 -17.87
C ASP A 123 -14.87 -25.15 -17.86
N THR A 124 -16.11 -25.64 -17.81
CA THR A 124 -16.43 -27.07 -17.76
C THR A 124 -15.94 -27.84 -18.99
N ALA A 125 -15.74 -27.18 -20.13
CA ALA A 125 -15.24 -27.83 -21.34
C ALA A 125 -13.74 -28.11 -21.27
N VAL A 126 -12.97 -27.25 -20.59
CA VAL A 126 -11.52 -27.42 -20.41
C VAL A 126 -11.20 -28.62 -19.52
N CYS A 127 -11.99 -28.85 -18.49
CA CYS A 127 -11.75 -29.90 -17.50
C CYS A 127 -12.71 -31.10 -17.56
N ASN A 128 -13.66 -31.08 -18.50
CA ASN A 128 -14.70 -32.10 -18.63
C ASN A 128 -15.36 -32.45 -17.28
N ASN A 129 -15.75 -31.41 -16.54
CA ASN A 129 -16.35 -31.52 -15.22
C ASN A 129 -17.66 -30.72 -15.16
N THR A 130 -18.40 -30.85 -14.06
CA THR A 130 -19.63 -30.07 -13.79
C THR A 130 -19.50 -29.19 -12.55
N ALA A 131 -18.27 -28.93 -12.12
CA ALA A 131 -18.00 -28.16 -10.92
C ALA A 131 -18.38 -26.67 -11.14
N PRO A 132 -18.90 -25.99 -10.11
CA PRO A 132 -19.29 -24.58 -10.22
C PRO A 132 -18.06 -23.66 -10.26
N SER A 133 -18.24 -22.42 -10.70
CA SER A 133 -17.23 -21.36 -10.49
C SER A 133 -16.94 -21.11 -9.00
N LEU A 134 -15.82 -20.48 -8.68
CA LEU A 134 -15.48 -20.15 -7.30
C LEU A 134 -16.51 -19.16 -6.74
N SER A 135 -17.34 -19.65 -5.82
CA SER A 135 -18.54 -18.95 -5.36
C SER A 135 -18.45 -18.58 -3.87
N SER A 136 -19.52 -17.95 -3.37
CA SER A 136 -19.65 -17.49 -1.98
C SER A 136 -19.50 -18.59 -0.92
N SER A 137 -19.59 -19.86 -1.30
CA SER A 137 -19.32 -21.00 -0.40
C SER A 137 -17.87 -21.09 0.06
N TYR A 138 -16.92 -20.56 -0.74
CA TYR A 138 -15.48 -20.64 -0.46
C TYR A 138 -14.88 -19.29 -0.07
N ILE A 139 -15.40 -18.21 -0.64
CA ILE A 139 -14.96 -16.84 -0.37
C ILE A 139 -16.15 -15.89 -0.50
N SER A 140 -16.42 -15.10 0.55
CA SER A 140 -17.65 -14.27 0.61
C SER A 140 -17.79 -13.34 -0.59
N ASN A 141 -16.71 -12.69 -1.00
CA ASN A 141 -16.61 -11.90 -2.22
C ASN A 141 -15.19 -11.99 -2.74
N LEU A 142 -15.02 -12.15 -4.05
CA LEU A 142 -13.70 -12.03 -4.63
C LEU A 142 -13.23 -10.56 -4.58
N PRO A 143 -11.98 -10.31 -4.16
CA PRO A 143 -11.49 -8.96 -3.96
C PRO A 143 -11.27 -8.24 -5.30
N ASN A 144 -11.27 -6.91 -5.22
CA ASN A 144 -10.96 -5.98 -6.30
C ASN A 144 -9.61 -5.32 -5.99
N ASP A 145 -8.78 -5.06 -7.00
CA ASP A 145 -7.50 -4.38 -6.79
C ASP A 145 -7.72 -2.96 -6.24
N PRO A 146 -6.89 -2.48 -5.28
CA PRO A 146 -7.06 -1.17 -4.65
C PRO A 146 -6.90 0.06 -5.56
N THR A 147 -6.28 -0.10 -6.73
CA THR A 147 -6.01 0.98 -7.68
C THR A 147 -6.82 0.89 -8.95
N SER A 148 -6.78 -0.25 -9.61
CA SER A 148 -7.45 -0.46 -10.89
C SER A 148 -7.55 -1.95 -11.18
N ASN A 149 -8.61 -2.33 -11.89
CA ASN A 149 -8.84 -3.70 -12.31
C ASN A 149 -8.66 -3.75 -13.83
N THR A 150 -7.42 -3.96 -14.24
CA THR A 150 -7.04 -4.05 -15.65
C THR A 150 -7.06 -5.49 -16.12
N THR A 151 -7.38 -5.66 -17.39
CA THR A 151 -7.48 -6.98 -18.03
C THR A 151 -6.21 -7.24 -18.83
N GLY A 152 -5.78 -8.49 -18.91
CA GLY A 152 -4.62 -8.88 -19.71
C GLY A 152 -3.77 -9.96 -19.07
N ASN A 153 -2.58 -10.16 -19.64
CA ASN A 153 -1.59 -11.04 -19.05
C ASN A 153 -0.92 -10.32 -17.86
N PRO A 154 -0.85 -10.92 -16.66
CA PRO A 154 -0.24 -10.29 -15.48
C PRO A 154 1.27 -10.00 -15.64
N THR A 155 1.94 -10.55 -16.66
CA THR A 155 3.29 -10.14 -17.06
C THR A 155 3.35 -8.88 -17.91
N SER A 156 2.27 -8.42 -18.54
CA SER A 156 2.35 -7.20 -19.36
C SER A 156 2.54 -5.96 -18.48
N GLU A 157 3.11 -4.86 -18.99
CA GLU A 157 3.27 -3.66 -18.16
C GLU A 157 1.94 -3.05 -17.73
N ASN A 158 1.88 -2.58 -16.48
CA ASN A 158 0.75 -1.83 -15.91
C ASN A 158 -0.58 -2.60 -15.88
N VAL A 159 -0.53 -3.94 -15.85
CA VAL A 159 -1.71 -4.76 -15.66
C VAL A 159 -1.94 -4.99 -14.15
N MET A 160 -2.43 -3.94 -13.48
CA MET A 160 -2.82 -3.97 -12.07
C MET A 160 -4.19 -4.66 -11.92
N GLY A 161 -4.25 -5.69 -11.08
CA GLY A 161 -5.41 -6.58 -10.96
C GLY A 161 -5.02 -7.93 -10.35
N TYR A 162 -6.00 -8.66 -9.85
CA TYR A 162 -5.81 -10.07 -9.50
C TYR A 162 -6.08 -10.92 -10.72
N HIS A 163 -5.18 -11.85 -11.03
CA HIS A 163 -5.24 -12.66 -12.23
C HIS A 163 -5.18 -14.14 -11.86
N TYR A 164 -5.99 -14.94 -12.54
CA TYR A 164 -6.10 -16.37 -12.31
C TYR A 164 -6.03 -17.14 -13.61
N TRP A 165 -5.30 -18.25 -13.59
CA TRP A 165 -5.17 -19.17 -14.71
C TRP A 165 -5.06 -20.61 -14.21
N SER A 166 -5.79 -21.52 -14.85
CA SER A 166 -5.74 -22.95 -14.56
C SER A 166 -6.04 -23.74 -15.84
N SER A 167 -4.97 -24.09 -16.56
CA SER A 167 -5.04 -24.93 -17.76
C SER A 167 -4.04 -26.07 -17.65
N ALA A 168 -4.12 -27.01 -18.60
CA ALA A 168 -3.09 -28.02 -18.75
C ALA A 168 -1.73 -27.34 -19.01
N CYS A 169 -0.68 -27.88 -18.41
CA CYS A 169 0.68 -27.40 -18.51
C CYS A 169 1.62 -28.59 -18.27
N GLY A 170 2.73 -28.72 -19.02
CA GLY A 170 3.79 -29.66 -18.65
C GLY A 170 3.41 -31.14 -18.41
N GLY A 171 2.33 -31.64 -19.02
CA GLY A 171 1.78 -32.98 -18.74
C GLY A 171 0.89 -33.07 -17.49
N ILE A 172 0.72 -31.98 -16.75
CA ILE A 172 -0.28 -31.81 -15.69
C ILE A 172 -1.64 -31.46 -16.34
N PRO A 173 -2.71 -32.22 -16.07
CA PRO A 173 -4.05 -31.91 -16.56
C PRO A 173 -4.56 -30.56 -16.06
N ALA A 174 -5.47 -29.96 -16.82
CA ALA A 174 -6.17 -28.76 -16.36
C ALA A 174 -6.90 -29.01 -15.03
N GLY A 175 -6.98 -27.98 -14.17
CA GLY A 175 -7.57 -28.11 -12.84
C GLY A 175 -6.68 -28.83 -11.81
N GLN A 176 -5.53 -29.40 -12.20
CA GLN A 176 -4.55 -29.93 -11.24
C GLN A 176 -3.46 -28.91 -10.90
N TYR A 177 -3.59 -27.68 -11.38
CA TYR A 177 -2.63 -26.61 -11.18
C TYR A 177 -3.31 -25.26 -11.35
N TYR A 178 -2.86 -24.25 -10.61
CA TYR A 178 -3.22 -22.86 -10.90
C TYR A 178 -2.06 -21.89 -10.73
N VAL A 179 -2.17 -20.76 -11.44
CA VAL A 179 -1.41 -19.53 -11.20
C VAL A 179 -2.38 -18.47 -10.71
N LEU A 180 -2.01 -17.82 -9.63
CA LEU A 180 -2.64 -16.60 -9.16
C LEU A 180 -1.58 -15.50 -9.13
N ALA A 181 -1.87 -14.33 -9.69
CA ALA A 181 -0.87 -13.30 -9.92
C ALA A 181 -1.42 -11.89 -9.69
N THR A 182 -0.55 -10.98 -9.26
CA THR A 182 -0.82 -9.54 -9.27
C THR A 182 0.48 -8.75 -9.45
N GLN A 183 0.38 -7.53 -9.93
CA GLN A 183 1.53 -6.63 -9.97
C GLN A 183 1.58 -5.79 -8.70
N LEU A 184 2.79 -5.61 -8.18
CA LEU A 184 3.05 -4.71 -7.07
C LEU A 184 3.46 -3.35 -7.62
N GLU A 185 2.98 -2.28 -7.00
CA GLU A 185 3.34 -0.91 -7.35
C GLU A 185 4.80 -0.62 -6.98
N ASN A 186 5.26 -1.13 -5.84
CA ASN A 186 6.64 -1.04 -5.44
C ASN A 186 7.53 -1.97 -6.28
N ARG A 187 8.17 -1.41 -7.30
CA ARG A 187 9.10 -2.15 -8.19
C ARG A 187 10.34 -2.72 -7.47
N SER A 188 10.67 -2.18 -6.30
CA SER A 188 11.79 -2.62 -5.48
C SER A 188 11.38 -3.60 -4.37
N ASP A 189 10.13 -4.03 -4.34
CA ASP A 189 9.67 -5.04 -3.39
C ASP A 189 10.39 -6.39 -3.66
N PRO A 190 10.97 -7.04 -2.64
CA PRO A 190 11.68 -8.31 -2.83
C PRO A 190 10.72 -9.43 -3.27
N ASP A 191 9.50 -9.46 -2.73
CA ASP A 191 8.53 -10.52 -3.04
C ASP A 191 8.06 -10.47 -4.49
N ARG A 192 8.24 -9.31 -5.15
CA ARG A 192 7.97 -9.13 -6.58
C ARG A 192 8.71 -10.13 -7.47
N ASN A 193 9.87 -10.62 -7.01
CA ASN A 193 10.72 -11.55 -7.76
C ASN A 193 11.04 -12.84 -6.99
N GLU A 194 10.82 -12.89 -5.67
CA GLU A 194 11.55 -13.81 -4.78
C GLU A 194 10.71 -14.95 -4.16
N LEU A 195 9.37 -14.96 -4.26
CA LEU A 195 8.54 -15.99 -3.61
C LEU A 195 8.05 -17.14 -4.51
N LYS A 196 9.00 -17.70 -5.27
CA LYS A 196 8.89 -18.69 -6.36
C LYS A 196 8.94 -17.93 -7.68
N PRO A 197 9.97 -18.13 -8.51
CA PRO A 197 10.01 -17.51 -9.83
C PRO A 197 8.68 -17.77 -10.52
N ASN A 198 8.10 -16.74 -11.15
CA ASN A 198 6.93 -16.81 -12.00
C ASN A 198 7.11 -18.01 -12.92
N ARG A 199 6.60 -19.16 -12.52
CA ARG A 199 6.87 -20.43 -13.17
C ARG A 199 5.55 -21.12 -13.37
N TRP A 200 5.48 -21.75 -14.52
CA TRP A 200 4.46 -22.71 -14.81
C TRP A 200 4.66 -23.96 -13.96
N CYS A 201 3.71 -24.86 -14.05
CA CYS A 201 3.70 -26.13 -13.36
C CYS A 201 4.87 -27.07 -13.72
N ASP A 202 5.59 -26.78 -14.80
CA ASP A 202 6.76 -27.50 -15.32
C ASP A 202 8.09 -26.81 -15.01
N ASP A 203 8.09 -25.88 -14.06
CA ASP A 203 9.22 -25.04 -13.69
C ASP A 203 9.76 -24.14 -14.82
N THR A 204 9.08 -24.02 -15.96
CA THR A 204 9.46 -23.04 -16.98
C THR A 204 9.06 -21.64 -16.55
N LEU A 205 9.90 -20.66 -16.86
CA LEU A 205 9.62 -19.27 -16.50
C LEU A 205 8.43 -18.73 -17.31
N PHE A 206 7.60 -17.96 -16.62
CA PHE A 206 6.48 -17.23 -17.13
C PHE A 206 7.00 -15.91 -17.73
N TYR A 207 7.15 -15.90 -19.06
CA TYR A 207 7.50 -14.71 -19.83
C TYR A 207 6.25 -14.07 -20.42
N GLY A 208 6.23 -12.74 -20.48
CA GLY A 208 5.33 -12.04 -21.39
C GLY A 208 5.70 -12.37 -22.84
N ALA A 209 4.75 -12.32 -23.76
CA ALA A 209 5.03 -12.56 -25.18
C ALA A 209 6.13 -11.61 -25.69
N GLY A 210 7.28 -12.17 -26.12
CA GLY A 210 8.43 -11.40 -26.60
C GLY A 210 9.37 -10.87 -25.51
N ALA A 211 9.15 -11.20 -24.23
CA ALA A 211 10.00 -10.76 -23.14
C ALA A 211 11.23 -11.68 -22.96
N THR A 212 12.41 -11.08 -22.81
CA THR A 212 13.66 -11.78 -22.46
C THR A 212 13.90 -11.88 -20.95
N VAL A 213 13.07 -11.19 -20.15
CA VAL A 213 13.07 -11.26 -18.69
C VAL A 213 11.65 -11.49 -18.19
N ALA A 214 11.50 -12.28 -17.13
CA ALA A 214 10.21 -12.45 -16.48
C ALA A 214 9.74 -11.10 -15.95
N PHE A 215 8.54 -10.68 -16.33
CA PHE A 215 7.98 -9.48 -15.75
C PHE A 215 7.57 -9.75 -14.31
N PRO A 216 7.72 -8.76 -13.42
CA PRO A 216 7.91 -9.06 -12.03
C PRO A 216 6.59 -8.79 -11.33
N ALA A 217 5.69 -9.76 -11.52
CA ALA A 217 4.45 -9.93 -10.82
C ALA A 217 4.69 -10.80 -9.58
N TYR A 218 3.95 -10.51 -8.50
CA TYR A 218 3.88 -11.37 -7.33
C TYR A 218 2.90 -12.52 -7.62
N THR A 219 3.38 -13.76 -7.51
CA THR A 219 2.63 -14.94 -7.95
C THR A 219 2.53 -16.03 -6.87
N TYR A 220 1.43 -16.76 -6.93
CA TYR A 220 1.20 -18.03 -6.24
C TYR A 220 0.95 -19.11 -7.30
N THR A 221 1.83 -20.10 -7.30
CA THR A 221 1.80 -21.25 -8.21
C THR A 221 1.64 -22.49 -7.35
N VAL A 222 0.56 -23.24 -7.55
CA VAL A 222 0.29 -24.47 -6.78
C VAL A 222 -0.11 -25.60 -7.71
N VAL A 223 0.56 -26.74 -7.54
CA VAL A 223 0.19 -28.01 -8.17
C VAL A 223 -0.62 -28.82 -7.15
N GLY A 224 -1.83 -29.22 -7.52
CA GLY A 224 -2.70 -30.05 -6.69
C GLY A 224 -2.08 -31.41 -6.38
N GLY A 225 -2.24 -31.86 -5.14
CA GLY A 225 -1.76 -33.17 -4.68
C GLY A 225 -0.28 -33.24 -4.26
N ARG A 226 0.40 -32.10 -4.12
CA ARG A 226 1.72 -31.97 -3.48
C ARG A 226 1.68 -31.09 -2.25
#